data_AF-A0A8C1ZNT9-F1
#
_entry.id   AF-A0A8C1ZNT9-F1
#
_cell.length_a   1.000
_cell.length_b   1.000
_cell.length_c   1.000
_cell.angle_alpha   90.00
_cell.angle_beta   90.00
_cell.angle_gamma   90.00
#
_symmetry.space_group_name_H-M   'P 1'
#
loop_
_entity.id
_entity.type
_entity.pdbx_description
1 polymer ?
#
loop_
_entity_poly.entity_id
_entity_poly.type
_entity_poly.pdbx_seq_one_letter_code
_entity_poly.pdbx_strand_id
1 'polypeptide(L)'
;MHCPHEHHGSVERIEKRYLELFDRDYKYSIIHNTNGDVCGHYPRKIVFLEYESSDNNKESFESTLQISRLQDLVNRSKMARCRGRFVCPVILYNGKHVCRSSTLAGWGELYGRTGYNYIFSGGSDDTFGDAEEVLEDDCAVRNNDSQLFDKVRGSDIKLLKYLSVRYICDLMVENKKVKFGLNVTSSEKVDKAQRYADFTLLSVPYPGCEFFREYKDRDYTAEGLVFNWNQDYVDAPLTIPACFTKNLNINWSEYQSWDLVQQTQNYLKLLLHIINSDGKLLVHLPDRLFLFTCMCQLYKINLIFDILSPRFSFSASIF
;
A
#
# COMPACT_ATOMS: atom_id res chain seq x y z
N MET A 1 -1.98 30.52 -20.42
CA MET A 1 -2.59 30.79 -19.10
C MET A 1 -3.82 29.88 -18.97
N HIS A 2 -3.74 28.81 -18.19
CA HIS A 2 -4.90 28.00 -17.83
C HIS A 2 -5.39 28.51 -16.47
N CYS A 3 -6.68 28.85 -16.38
CA CYS A 3 -7.29 29.38 -15.16
C CYS A 3 -7.30 28.30 -14.06
N PRO A 4 -6.74 28.56 -12.85
CA PRO A 4 -6.75 27.61 -11.74
C PRO A 4 -8.16 27.19 -11.27
N HIS A 5 -9.17 28.00 -11.55
CA HIS A 5 -10.54 27.80 -11.08
C HIS A 5 -11.29 26.66 -11.78
N GLU A 6 -11.00 26.35 -13.05
CA GLU A 6 -11.69 25.25 -13.77
C GLU A 6 -11.26 23.87 -13.24
N HIS A 7 -9.99 23.70 -12.87
CA HIS A 7 -9.50 22.44 -12.30
C HIS A 7 -10.08 22.14 -10.93
N HIS A 8 -10.30 23.16 -10.10
CA HIS A 8 -10.82 22.98 -8.73
C HIS A 8 -12.26 22.42 -8.73
N GLY A 9 -13.12 22.95 -9.60
CA GLY A 9 -14.50 22.49 -9.73
C GLY A 9 -14.63 21.05 -10.25
N SER A 10 -13.69 20.60 -11.10
CA SER A 10 -13.66 19.22 -11.58
C SER A 10 -13.23 18.23 -10.49
N VAL A 11 -12.25 18.59 -9.66
CA VAL A 11 -11.75 17.72 -8.57
C VAL A 11 -12.83 17.51 -7.50
N GLU A 12 -13.52 18.58 -7.11
CA GLU A 12 -14.59 18.51 -6.10
C GLU A 12 -15.77 17.64 -6.56
N ARG A 13 -16.12 17.69 -7.85
CA ARG A 13 -17.14 16.81 -8.44
C ARG A 13 -16.74 15.34 -8.38
N ILE A 14 -15.49 15.01 -8.72
CA ILE A 14 -14.97 13.64 -8.65
C ILE A 14 -14.94 13.15 -7.20
N GLU A 15 -14.46 13.97 -6.27
CA GLU A 15 -14.45 13.65 -4.84
C GLU A 15 -15.86 13.37 -4.32
N LYS A 16 -16.83 14.23 -4.65
CA LYS A 16 -18.23 14.04 -4.26
C LYS A 16 -18.76 12.72 -4.79
N ARG A 17 -18.53 12.42 -6.07
CA ARG A 17 -18.98 11.17 -6.69
C ARG A 17 -18.35 9.94 -6.05
N TYR A 18 -17.06 10.02 -5.69
CA TYR A 18 -16.36 8.94 -5.01
C TYR A 18 -16.92 8.66 -3.60
N LEU A 19 -17.24 9.71 -2.85
CA LEU A 19 -17.90 9.58 -1.55
C LEU A 19 -19.30 8.98 -1.67
N GLU A 20 -20.10 9.42 -2.65
CA GLU A 20 -21.42 8.84 -2.93
C GLU A 20 -21.36 7.33 -3.21
N LEU A 21 -20.31 6.86 -3.90
CA LEU A 21 -20.12 5.43 -4.15
C LEU A 21 -19.79 4.66 -2.87
N PHE A 22 -19.05 5.24 -1.94
CA PHE A 22 -18.81 4.62 -0.64
C PHE A 22 -20.06 4.61 0.24
N ASP A 23 -20.82 5.71 0.28
CA ASP A 23 -22.04 5.83 1.07
C ASP A 23 -23.10 4.79 0.72
N ARG A 24 -23.04 4.24 -0.51
CA ARG A 24 -23.95 3.18 -0.94
C ARG A 24 -23.71 1.85 -0.23
N ASP A 25 -22.43 1.49 -0.03
CA ASP A 25 -22.03 0.14 0.35
C ASP A 25 -21.39 0.10 1.76
N TYR A 26 -20.99 1.24 2.34
CA TYR A 26 -20.19 1.31 3.56
C TYR A 26 -20.52 2.50 4.45
N LYS A 27 -20.43 2.29 5.77
CA LYS A 27 -20.15 3.38 6.70
C LYS A 27 -18.66 3.68 6.64
N TYR A 28 -18.31 4.96 6.56
CA TYR A 28 -16.92 5.39 6.54
C TYR A 28 -16.70 6.67 7.35
N SER A 29 -15.43 6.90 7.63
CA SER A 29 -14.88 8.12 8.19
C SER A 29 -13.84 8.72 7.27
N ILE A 30 -13.55 10.02 7.45
CA ILE A 30 -12.60 10.76 6.61
C ILE A 30 -11.50 11.33 7.51
N ILE A 31 -10.24 11.08 7.12
CA ILE A 31 -9.12 11.91 7.56
C ILE A 31 -8.90 12.98 6.50
N HIS A 32 -8.98 14.23 6.92
CA HIS A 32 -8.71 15.38 6.05
C HIS A 32 -7.21 15.53 5.82
N ASN A 33 -6.80 15.40 4.57
CA ASN A 33 -5.44 15.59 4.09
C ASN A 33 -5.40 16.88 3.26
N THR A 34 -5.93 17.96 3.84
CA THR A 34 -5.91 19.30 3.26
C THR A 34 -4.45 19.64 2.91
N ASN A 35 -4.21 20.17 1.71
CA ASN A 35 -2.88 20.54 1.21
C ASN A 35 -1.81 19.42 1.18
N GLY A 36 -2.16 18.17 1.51
CA GLY A 36 -1.20 17.06 1.59
C GLY A 36 -0.46 16.93 2.93
N ASP A 37 -0.93 17.58 4.00
CA ASP A 37 -0.25 17.64 5.31
C ASP A 37 -0.01 16.25 5.93
N VAL A 38 -0.95 15.32 5.73
CA VAL A 38 -0.82 13.93 6.16
C VAL A 38 0.10 13.19 5.20
N CYS A 39 -0.18 13.27 3.89
CA CYS A 39 0.66 12.74 2.82
C CYS A 39 0.35 13.43 1.48
N GLY A 40 1.32 14.13 0.90
CA GLY A 40 1.18 14.80 -0.41
C GLY A 40 0.95 13.87 -1.61
N HIS A 41 0.99 12.55 -1.39
CA HIS A 41 0.73 11.54 -2.43
C HIS A 41 -0.60 10.80 -2.24
N TYR A 42 -1.38 11.15 -1.21
CA TYR A 42 -2.73 10.64 -0.98
C TYR A 42 -3.77 11.71 -1.32
N PRO A 43 -5.04 11.31 -1.61
CA PRO A 43 -6.11 12.26 -1.90
C PRO A 43 -6.37 13.25 -0.75
N ARG A 44 -7.06 14.37 -1.04
CA ARG A 44 -7.44 15.39 -0.04
C ARG A 44 -8.35 14.84 1.06
N LYS A 45 -9.14 13.81 0.74
CA LYS A 45 -10.01 13.07 1.67
C LYS A 45 -9.60 11.61 1.66
N ILE A 46 -9.04 11.15 2.77
CA ILE A 46 -8.62 9.76 2.93
C ILE A 46 -9.77 9.03 3.61
N VAL A 47 -10.44 8.15 2.87
CA VAL A 47 -11.62 7.41 3.34
C VAL A 47 -11.19 6.15 4.07
N PHE A 48 -11.72 5.94 5.27
CA PHE A 48 -11.57 4.74 6.07
C PHE A 48 -12.93 4.08 6.22
N LEU A 49 -13.07 2.89 5.63
CA LEU A 49 -14.28 2.07 5.72
C LEU A 49 -14.36 1.49 7.12
N GLU A 50 -15.51 1.61 7.78
CA GLU A 50 -15.72 1.12 9.14
C GLU A 50 -16.42 -0.22 9.15
N TYR A 51 -17.55 -0.31 8.45
CA TYR A 51 -18.33 -1.53 8.27
C TYR A 51 -19.15 -1.48 6.96
N GLU A 52 -19.52 -2.64 6.46
CA GLU A 52 -20.39 -2.80 5.29
C GLU A 52 -21.83 -2.41 5.66
N SER A 53 -22.45 -1.53 4.90
CA SER A 53 -23.84 -1.12 5.10
C SER A 53 -24.78 -2.22 4.58
N SER A 54 -25.01 -3.24 5.40
CA SER A 54 -26.03 -4.26 5.15
C SER A 54 -27.38 -3.80 5.70
N ASP A 55 -28.46 -3.98 4.94
CA ASP A 55 -29.76 -3.30 5.11
C ASP A 55 -30.63 -3.69 6.32
N ASN A 56 -30.12 -4.36 7.38
CA ASN A 56 -30.98 -4.84 8.48
C ASN A 56 -30.50 -4.61 9.92
N ASN A 57 -29.29 -4.09 10.17
CA ASN A 57 -28.82 -3.87 11.55
C ASN A 57 -27.88 -2.66 11.64
N LYS A 58 -28.42 -1.46 11.39
CA LYS A 58 -27.68 -0.19 11.52
C LYS A 58 -27.29 0.16 12.97
N GLU A 59 -27.81 -0.55 13.97
CA GLU A 59 -27.69 -0.16 15.38
C GLU A 59 -26.80 -1.07 16.23
N SER A 60 -26.33 -2.23 15.74
CA SER A 60 -25.60 -3.20 16.58
C SER A 60 -24.09 -3.32 16.31
N PHE A 61 -23.54 -2.62 15.31
CA PHE A 61 -22.12 -2.70 14.98
C PHE A 61 -21.35 -1.49 15.51
N GLU A 62 -20.56 -1.73 16.55
CA GLU A 62 -19.60 -0.75 17.05
C GLU A 62 -18.34 -0.81 16.17
N SER A 63 -17.97 0.34 15.59
CA SER A 63 -16.78 0.46 14.74
C SER A 63 -15.54 0.07 15.55
N THR A 64 -14.77 -0.90 15.07
CA THR A 64 -13.50 -1.29 15.72
C THR A 64 -12.43 -0.20 15.57
N LEU A 65 -12.64 0.77 14.67
CA LEU A 65 -11.69 1.83 14.34
C LEU A 65 -12.07 3.14 15.04
N GLN A 66 -11.26 3.51 16.03
CA GLN A 66 -11.28 4.84 16.63
C GLN A 66 -10.47 5.81 15.76
N ILE A 67 -11.15 6.74 15.08
CA ILE A 67 -10.54 7.63 14.09
C ILE A 67 -9.46 8.53 14.66
N SER A 68 -9.65 9.08 15.86
CA SER A 68 -8.63 9.91 16.54
C SER A 68 -7.33 9.13 16.74
N ARG A 69 -7.43 7.92 17.28
CA ARG A 69 -6.30 7.02 17.49
C ARG A 69 -5.65 6.60 16.18
N LEU A 70 -6.45 6.34 15.14
CA LEU A 70 -5.94 6.02 13.81
C LEU A 70 -5.14 7.18 13.22
N GLN A 71 -5.65 8.41 13.34
CA GLN A 71 -4.97 9.61 12.85
C GLN A 71 -3.62 9.82 13.58
N ASP A 72 -3.56 9.60 14.89
CA ASP A 72 -2.31 9.65 15.65
C ASP A 72 -1.30 8.59 15.17
N LEU A 73 -1.76 7.36 14.95
CA LEU A 73 -0.91 6.28 14.45
C LEU A 73 -0.40 6.55 13.03
N VAL A 74 -1.24 7.10 12.17
CA VAL A 74 -0.86 7.52 10.81
C VAL A 74 0.22 8.61 10.86
N ASN A 75 0.03 9.64 11.68
CA ASN A 75 0.98 10.75 11.79
C ASN A 75 2.35 10.28 12.31
N ARG A 76 2.39 9.30 13.21
CA ARG A 76 3.64 8.74 13.75
C ARG A 76 4.32 7.74 12.81
N SER A 77 3.56 7.06 11.95
CA SER A 77 4.07 5.99 11.09
C SER A 77 4.47 6.46 9.68
N LYS A 78 3.97 7.60 9.20
CA LYS A 78 4.16 8.04 7.81
C LYS A 78 5.62 8.08 7.34
N MET A 79 6.58 8.35 8.23
CA MET A 79 8.00 8.39 7.88
C MET A 79 8.63 7.03 7.58
N ALA A 80 8.00 5.93 7.99
CA ALA A 80 8.51 4.59 7.71
C ALA A 80 8.38 4.22 6.23
N ARG A 81 7.44 4.82 5.51
CA ARG A 81 7.08 4.41 4.15
C ARG A 81 7.53 5.48 3.16
N CYS A 82 7.98 5.02 1.99
CA CYS A 82 8.42 5.90 0.92
C CYS A 82 7.33 6.93 0.57
N ARG A 83 7.74 8.16 0.30
CA ARG A 83 6.82 9.27 0.00
C ARG A 83 5.78 9.56 1.08
N GLY A 84 5.98 9.09 2.31
CA GLY A 84 4.98 9.21 3.37
C GLY A 84 3.73 8.35 3.14
N ARG A 85 3.75 7.41 2.18
CA ARG A 85 2.58 6.60 1.79
C ARG A 85 2.35 5.47 2.79
N PHE A 86 1.90 5.87 3.97
CA PHE A 86 1.59 5.03 5.11
C PHE A 86 0.54 3.95 4.79
N VAL A 87 0.39 2.97 5.69
CA VAL A 87 -0.59 1.89 5.54
C VAL A 87 -2.02 2.43 5.58
N CYS A 88 -2.72 2.34 4.45
CA CYS A 88 -4.09 2.84 4.27
C CYS A 88 -5.02 1.69 3.89
N PRO A 89 -6.08 1.40 4.67
CA PRO A 89 -7.19 0.55 4.25
C PRO A 89 -7.83 1.12 2.97
N VAL A 90 -8.14 0.24 2.02
CA VAL A 90 -8.76 0.63 0.74
C VAL A 90 -9.94 -0.23 0.34
N ILE A 91 -10.02 -1.46 0.86
CA ILE A 91 -11.15 -2.36 0.65
C ILE A 91 -11.54 -2.90 2.02
N LEU A 92 -12.84 -3.00 2.25
CA LEU A 92 -13.44 -3.72 3.36
C LEU A 92 -14.36 -4.78 2.76
N TYR A 93 -14.16 -6.03 3.18
CA TYR A 93 -14.92 -7.17 2.70
C TYR A 93 -15.07 -8.18 3.83
N ASN A 94 -16.31 -8.55 4.16
CA ASN A 94 -16.65 -9.45 5.27
C ASN A 94 -15.95 -9.04 6.58
N GLY A 95 -15.98 -7.73 6.90
CA GLY A 95 -15.32 -7.19 8.10
C GLY A 95 -13.77 -7.22 8.09
N LYS A 96 -13.13 -7.56 6.97
CA LYS A 96 -11.67 -7.63 6.82
C LYS A 96 -11.15 -6.53 5.91
N HIS A 97 -10.10 -5.84 6.35
CA HIS A 97 -9.44 -4.81 5.56
C HIS A 97 -8.37 -5.37 4.61
N VAL A 98 -8.39 -4.86 3.39
CA VAL A 98 -7.22 -4.83 2.51
C VAL A 98 -6.62 -3.45 2.57
N CYS A 99 -5.36 -3.38 2.97
CA CYS A 99 -4.57 -2.18 3.06
C CYS A 99 -3.60 -2.09 1.89
N ARG A 100 -3.17 -0.86 1.59
CA ARG A 100 -2.06 -0.57 0.69
C ARG A 100 -1.06 0.37 1.36
N SER A 101 0.19 0.27 0.95
CA SER A 101 1.25 1.21 1.29
C SER A 101 2.32 1.19 0.20
N SER A 102 3.31 2.07 0.33
CA SER A 102 4.57 1.92 -0.40
C SER A 102 5.58 1.04 0.35
N THR A 103 6.74 0.88 -0.27
CA THR A 103 7.97 0.33 0.32
C THR A 103 8.47 1.06 1.53
N LEU A 104 9.30 0.37 2.31
CA LEU A 104 9.99 0.93 3.45
C LEU A 104 10.98 1.99 2.95
N ALA A 105 10.94 3.19 3.54
CA ALA A 105 11.86 4.28 3.22
C ALA A 105 13.32 3.90 3.56
N GLY A 106 14.25 4.19 2.65
CA GLY A 106 15.68 4.03 2.92
C GLY A 106 16.26 5.12 3.83
N TRP A 107 17.53 4.95 4.21
CA TRP A 107 18.29 5.90 5.04
C TRP A 107 18.30 7.32 4.49
N GLY A 108 18.62 7.48 3.20
CA GLY A 108 18.71 8.80 2.57
C GLY A 108 17.38 9.56 2.56
N GLU A 109 16.26 8.84 2.39
CA GLU A 109 14.93 9.44 2.44
C GLU A 109 14.53 9.83 3.87
N LEU A 110 14.86 9.00 4.87
CA LEU A 110 14.55 9.29 6.27
C LEU A 110 15.37 10.50 6.76
N TYR A 111 16.68 10.55 6.50
CA TYR A 111 17.52 11.70 6.88
C TYR A 111 17.14 12.97 6.13
N GLY A 112 16.92 12.87 4.82
CA GLY A 112 16.49 14.02 4.03
C GLY A 112 15.20 14.64 4.58
N ARG A 113 14.26 13.81 5.03
CA ARG A 113 13.01 14.27 5.66
C ARG A 113 13.19 14.79 7.08
N THR A 114 13.94 14.09 7.93
CA THR A 114 14.14 14.51 9.32
C THR A 114 14.94 15.81 9.37
N GLY A 115 15.98 15.94 8.55
CA GLY A 115 16.75 17.19 8.40
C GLY A 115 15.91 18.33 7.81
N TYR A 116 15.07 18.05 6.82
CA TYR A 116 14.14 19.06 6.27
C TYR A 116 13.10 19.48 7.31
N ASN A 117 12.50 18.54 8.05
CA ASN A 117 11.55 18.87 9.11
C ASN A 117 12.24 19.65 10.24
N TYR A 118 13.48 19.34 10.61
CA TYR A 118 14.22 20.09 11.62
C TYR A 118 14.52 21.54 11.19
N ILE A 119 14.92 21.74 9.93
CA ILE A 119 15.31 23.05 9.40
C ILE A 119 14.09 23.93 9.06
N PHE A 120 12.98 23.34 8.59
CA PHE A 120 11.81 24.09 8.08
C PHE A 120 10.58 24.09 9.01
N SER A 121 10.53 23.27 10.06
CA SER A 121 9.37 23.25 10.98
C SER A 121 9.44 24.26 12.12
N GLY A 122 10.40 25.19 12.10
CA GLY A 122 10.41 26.35 13.00
C GLY A 122 10.28 26.00 14.48
N GLY A 123 11.33 25.42 15.07
CA GLY A 123 11.66 25.52 16.50
C GLY A 123 10.52 25.62 17.51
N SER A 124 9.56 24.69 17.50
CA SER A 124 8.61 24.55 18.60
C SER A 124 8.31 23.08 18.88
N ASP A 125 9.30 22.38 19.43
CA ASP A 125 9.04 21.28 20.34
C ASP A 125 10.12 21.34 21.42
N ASP A 126 9.72 21.78 22.61
CA ASP A 126 10.57 21.93 23.79
C ASP A 126 11.01 20.54 24.28
N THR A 127 12.09 19.99 23.72
CA THR A 127 12.95 19.01 24.40
C THR A 127 14.18 18.72 23.55
N PHE A 128 15.19 19.58 23.63
CA PHE A 128 16.61 19.20 23.75
C PHE A 128 17.39 20.51 23.96
N GLY A 129 17.80 20.75 25.21
CA GLY A 129 18.71 21.83 25.52
C GLY A 129 20.10 21.56 24.93
N ASP A 130 20.71 22.63 24.45
CA ASP A 130 22.11 22.82 24.06
C ASP A 130 22.74 21.78 23.12
N ALA A 131 22.85 22.17 21.84
CA ALA A 131 23.92 21.70 20.97
C ALA A 131 24.84 22.89 20.66
N GLU A 132 25.90 23.04 21.47
CA GLU A 132 27.13 23.65 20.98
C GLU A 132 27.67 22.80 19.82
N GLU A 133 28.20 23.48 18.80
CA GLU A 133 28.91 22.85 17.68
C GLU A 133 30.11 22.03 18.20
N VAL A 134 29.93 20.72 18.33
CA VAL A 134 31.04 19.79 18.52
C VAL A 134 30.96 18.71 17.44
N LEU A 135 32.06 18.57 16.71
CA LEU A 135 32.29 17.53 15.71
C LEU A 135 32.31 16.16 16.41
N GLU A 136 31.17 15.49 16.56
CA GLU A 136 31.08 14.24 17.31
C GLU A 136 31.06 12.97 16.43
N ASP A 137 32.15 12.22 16.61
CA ASP A 137 32.37 10.77 16.57
C ASP A 137 31.34 9.86 15.83
N ASP A 138 31.87 9.13 14.84
CA ASP A 138 31.17 8.24 13.90
C ASP A 138 30.41 7.08 14.59
N CYS A 139 30.70 6.80 15.87
CA CYS A 139 30.04 5.77 16.68
C CYS A 139 28.75 6.24 17.37
N ALA A 140 28.69 7.51 17.80
CA ALA A 140 27.51 8.10 18.44
C ALA A 140 26.38 8.30 17.43
N VAL A 141 26.75 8.73 16.21
CA VAL A 141 25.83 8.85 15.07
C VAL A 141 25.17 7.51 14.75
N ARG A 142 25.95 6.44 14.59
CA ARG A 142 25.41 5.09 14.27
C ARG A 142 24.44 4.54 15.33
N ASN A 143 24.63 4.88 16.61
CA ASN A 143 23.70 4.47 17.67
C ASN A 143 22.39 5.25 17.62
N ASN A 144 22.44 6.56 17.38
CA ASN A 144 21.26 7.40 17.24
C ASN A 144 20.44 7.01 15.99
N ASP A 145 21.15 6.70 14.90
CA ASP A 145 20.63 6.20 13.63
C ASP A 145 19.80 4.92 13.80
N SER A 146 20.31 3.93 14.54
CA SER A 146 19.60 2.68 14.83
C SER A 146 18.32 2.94 15.65
N GLN A 147 18.42 3.79 16.67
CA GLN A 147 17.28 4.13 17.52
C GLN A 147 16.17 4.85 16.76
N LEU A 148 16.53 5.76 15.85
CA LEU A 148 15.58 6.45 14.98
C LEU A 148 14.82 5.44 14.09
N PHE A 149 15.55 4.51 13.47
CA PHE A 149 14.92 3.46 12.66
C PHE A 149 13.96 2.62 13.48
N ASP A 150 14.37 2.15 14.65
CA ASP A 150 13.52 1.31 15.49
C ASP A 150 12.27 2.06 15.97
N LYS A 151 12.39 3.36 16.27
CA LYS A 151 11.25 4.22 16.61
C LYS A 151 10.27 4.38 15.45
N VAL A 152 10.77 4.66 14.25
CA VAL A 152 9.95 4.88 13.04
C VAL A 152 9.29 3.57 12.59
N ARG A 153 10.05 2.46 12.55
CA ARG A 153 9.53 1.12 12.22
C ARG A 153 8.56 0.61 13.27
N GLY A 154 8.86 0.83 14.54
CA GLY A 154 7.96 0.50 15.64
C GLY A 154 6.61 1.21 15.52
N SER A 155 6.59 2.45 15.02
CA SER A 155 5.35 3.19 14.76
C SER A 155 4.55 2.61 13.57
N ASP A 156 5.23 2.21 12.49
CA ASP A 156 4.62 1.48 11.36
C ASP A 156 4.00 0.15 11.79
N ILE A 157 4.73 -0.63 12.59
CA ILE A 157 4.26 -1.91 13.14
C ILE A 157 3.05 -1.71 14.05
N LYS A 158 3.02 -0.65 14.87
CA LYS A 158 1.85 -0.32 15.69
C LYS A 158 0.63 -0.02 14.82
N LEU A 159 0.79 0.71 13.71
CA LEU A 159 -0.31 0.95 12.77
C LEU A 159 -0.78 -0.35 12.10
N LEU A 160 0.15 -1.20 11.64
CA LEU A 160 -0.17 -2.50 11.05
C LEU A 160 -0.99 -3.38 12.02
N LYS A 161 -0.55 -3.47 13.28
CA LYS A 161 -1.25 -4.21 14.34
C LYS A 161 -2.62 -3.60 14.65
N TYR A 162 -2.73 -2.27 14.67
CA TYR A 162 -4.00 -1.58 14.87
C TYR A 162 -5.02 -1.88 13.77
N LEU A 163 -4.57 -1.88 12.51
CA LEU A 163 -5.37 -2.31 11.35
C LEU A 163 -5.52 -3.84 11.27
N SER A 164 -4.99 -4.57 12.25
CA SER A 164 -5.02 -6.02 12.37
C SER A 164 -4.43 -6.74 11.15
N VAL A 165 -3.46 -6.13 10.46
CA VAL A 165 -2.77 -6.76 9.33
C VAL A 165 -2.05 -8.01 9.83
N ARG A 166 -2.24 -9.13 9.13
CA ARG A 166 -1.58 -10.41 9.42
C ARG A 166 -0.65 -10.85 8.30
N TYR A 167 -1.04 -10.55 7.06
CA TYR A 167 -0.32 -10.93 5.85
C TYR A 167 0.20 -9.68 5.14
N ILE A 168 1.46 -9.70 4.71
CA ILE A 168 2.05 -8.65 3.87
C ILE A 168 2.44 -9.31 2.54
N CYS A 169 1.74 -8.94 1.47
CA CYS A 169 2.07 -9.34 0.11
C CYS A 169 2.99 -8.29 -0.50
N ASP A 170 4.27 -8.63 -0.64
CA ASP A 170 5.28 -7.80 -1.28
C ASP A 170 5.37 -8.11 -2.78
N LEU A 171 5.02 -7.11 -3.58
CA LEU A 171 5.03 -7.19 -5.03
C LEU A 171 6.36 -6.76 -5.67
N MET A 172 7.38 -6.37 -4.88
CA MET A 172 8.68 -6.00 -5.43
C MET A 172 9.38 -7.21 -6.08
N VAL A 173 9.89 -7.01 -7.30
CA VAL A 173 10.78 -7.98 -7.98
C VAL A 173 12.20 -7.95 -7.41
N GLU A 174 12.54 -6.86 -6.71
CA GLU A 174 13.80 -6.66 -6.03
C GLU A 174 13.67 -6.63 -4.49
N ASN A 175 14.74 -6.94 -3.76
CA ASN A 175 14.83 -6.86 -2.30
C ASN A 175 14.99 -5.41 -1.83
N LYS A 176 15.79 -4.66 -2.58
CA LYS A 176 16.05 -3.23 -2.38
C LYS A 176 16.06 -2.54 -3.72
N LYS A 177 15.35 -1.42 -3.81
CA LYS A 177 15.36 -0.61 -5.02
C LYS A 177 16.56 0.33 -4.99
N VAL A 178 17.39 0.26 -6.02
CA VAL A 178 18.52 1.17 -6.23
C VAL A 178 18.14 2.19 -7.31
N LYS A 179 18.42 3.47 -7.07
CA LYS A 179 18.35 4.53 -8.08
C LYS A 179 19.60 5.38 -7.97
N PHE A 180 20.26 5.64 -9.11
CA PHE A 180 21.49 6.44 -9.16
C PHE A 180 22.57 5.96 -8.17
N GLY A 181 22.71 4.64 -8.00
CA GLY A 181 23.67 4.03 -7.05
C GLY A 181 23.25 4.06 -5.58
N LEU A 182 22.09 4.64 -5.24
CA LEU A 182 21.59 4.72 -3.87
C LEU A 182 20.41 3.78 -3.62
N ASN A 183 20.45 3.07 -2.49
CA ASN A 183 19.30 2.31 -2.00
C ASN A 183 18.19 3.29 -1.58
N VAL A 184 17.14 3.38 -2.40
CA VAL A 184 16.02 4.28 -2.15
C VAL A 184 14.95 3.64 -1.29
N THR A 185 14.71 2.34 -1.46
CA THR A 185 13.65 1.63 -0.74
C THR A 185 14.04 0.18 -0.44
N SER A 186 13.36 -0.44 0.54
CA SER A 186 13.50 -1.87 0.82
C SER A 186 12.16 -2.55 1.09
N SER A 187 12.16 -3.86 0.90
CA SER A 187 11.08 -4.73 1.37
C SER A 187 11.25 -5.11 2.84
N GLU A 188 10.14 -5.40 3.53
CA GLU A 188 10.12 -6.05 4.84
C GLU A 188 10.86 -7.40 4.83
N LYS A 189 10.92 -8.09 3.67
CA LYS A 189 11.56 -9.42 3.53
C LYS A 189 13.05 -9.42 3.82
N VAL A 190 13.69 -8.26 3.74
CA VAL A 190 15.13 -8.07 4.00
C VAL A 190 15.40 -7.23 5.26
N ASP A 191 14.43 -7.15 6.17
CA ASP A 191 14.64 -6.54 7.48
C ASP A 191 15.54 -7.40 8.37
N LYS A 192 16.82 -7.05 8.43
CA LYS A 192 17.83 -7.76 9.24
C LYS A 192 17.50 -7.79 10.73
N ALA A 193 16.78 -6.78 11.22
CA ALA A 193 16.38 -6.67 12.62
C ALA A 193 15.13 -7.51 12.96
N GLN A 194 14.52 -8.17 11.97
CA GLN A 194 13.35 -9.04 12.14
C GLN A 194 12.17 -8.34 12.83
N ARG A 195 12.03 -7.01 12.66
CA ARG A 195 10.98 -6.22 13.32
C ARG A 195 9.58 -6.58 12.81
N TYR A 196 9.49 -7.06 11.58
CA TYR A 196 8.25 -7.50 10.94
C TYR A 196 7.99 -9.02 11.07
N ALA A 197 8.71 -9.75 11.92
CA ALA A 197 8.59 -11.20 12.06
C ALA A 197 7.21 -11.68 12.57
N ASP A 198 6.45 -10.83 13.24
CA ASP A 198 5.08 -11.13 13.69
C ASP A 198 4.07 -11.23 12.52
N PHE A 199 4.45 -10.76 11.33
CA PHE A 199 3.61 -10.81 10.12
C PHE A 199 4.05 -11.96 9.22
N THR A 200 3.08 -12.59 8.56
CA THR A 200 3.40 -13.56 7.50
C THR A 200 3.68 -12.82 6.20
N LEU A 201 4.93 -12.86 5.75
CA LEU A 201 5.35 -12.23 4.49
C LEU A 201 5.13 -13.19 3.32
N LEU A 202 4.54 -12.67 2.24
CA LEU A 202 4.43 -13.34 0.95
C LEU A 202 5.22 -12.53 -0.07
N SER A 203 6.23 -13.15 -0.69
CA SER A 203 6.95 -12.56 -1.81
C SER A 203 6.23 -12.96 -3.08
N VAL A 204 5.55 -12.01 -3.72
CA VAL A 204 4.73 -12.20 -4.92
C VAL A 204 5.20 -11.22 -6.01
N PRO A 205 6.44 -11.37 -6.50
CA PRO A 205 7.08 -10.38 -7.35
C PRO A 205 6.23 -10.07 -8.58
N TYR A 206 5.95 -8.79 -8.82
CA TYR A 206 5.09 -8.34 -9.91
C TYR A 206 5.76 -7.18 -10.66
N PRO A 207 5.71 -7.17 -12.01
CA PRO A 207 6.43 -6.17 -12.80
C PRO A 207 6.09 -4.71 -12.43
N GLY A 208 7.15 -3.90 -12.30
CA GLY A 208 7.05 -2.48 -11.94
C GLY A 208 6.66 -1.56 -13.10
N CYS A 209 6.64 -0.25 -12.85
CA CYS A 209 6.25 0.77 -13.83
C CYS A 209 7.14 0.80 -15.08
N GLU A 210 8.36 0.29 -14.98
CA GLU A 210 9.29 0.13 -16.09
C GLU A 210 8.70 -0.81 -17.16
N PHE A 211 8.04 -1.89 -16.76
CA PHE A 211 7.37 -2.84 -17.65
C PHE A 211 6.07 -2.28 -18.25
N PHE A 212 5.39 -1.39 -17.54
CA PHE A 212 4.19 -0.73 -18.07
C PHE A 212 4.49 0.25 -19.22
N ARG A 213 5.76 0.59 -19.45
CA ARG A 213 6.16 1.28 -20.69
C ARG A 213 5.94 0.36 -21.90
N GLU A 214 6.39 -0.89 -21.83
CA GLU A 214 6.18 -1.89 -22.89
C GLU A 214 4.69 -2.17 -23.10
N TYR A 215 3.92 -2.23 -22.02
CA TYR A 215 2.45 -2.33 -22.10
C TYR A 215 1.82 -1.16 -22.86
N LYS A 216 2.28 0.07 -22.58
CA LYS A 216 1.83 1.27 -23.30
C LYS A 216 2.25 1.25 -24.76
N ASP A 217 3.48 0.83 -25.05
CA ASP A 217 4.03 0.75 -26.40
C ASP A 217 3.33 -0.35 -27.25
N ARG A 218 2.59 -1.26 -26.60
CA ARG A 218 1.71 -2.27 -27.20
C ARG A 218 0.23 -1.87 -27.21
N ASP A 219 -0.05 -0.56 -27.26
CA ASP A 219 -1.41 -0.03 -27.26
C ASP A 219 -2.29 -0.57 -26.13
N TYR A 220 -1.69 -0.76 -24.94
CA TYR A 220 -2.37 -1.28 -23.76
C TYR A 220 -2.90 -2.74 -23.92
N THR A 221 -2.24 -3.55 -24.74
CA THR A 221 -2.50 -5.00 -24.88
C THR A 221 -1.58 -5.81 -23.96
N ALA A 222 -2.15 -6.57 -23.03
CA ALA A 222 -1.42 -7.31 -22.00
C ALA A 222 -1.21 -8.79 -22.37
N GLU A 223 -1.99 -9.32 -23.30
CA GLU A 223 -1.95 -10.71 -23.76
C GLU A 223 -0.59 -11.00 -24.42
N GLY A 224 0.04 -12.09 -23.99
CA GLY A 224 1.37 -12.49 -24.44
C GLY A 224 2.51 -11.54 -24.03
N LEU A 225 2.26 -10.55 -23.18
CA LEU A 225 3.29 -9.67 -22.64
C LEU A 225 3.92 -10.32 -21.40
N VAL A 226 5.09 -10.94 -21.58
CA VAL A 226 5.82 -11.67 -20.53
C VAL A 226 6.97 -10.82 -20.00
N PHE A 227 7.06 -10.71 -18.68
CA PHE A 227 8.16 -9.98 -18.04
C PHE A 227 9.48 -10.74 -18.20
N ASN A 228 10.56 -10.03 -18.53
CA ASN A 228 11.88 -10.64 -18.56
C ASN A 228 12.42 -10.77 -17.13
N TRP A 229 12.41 -11.98 -16.60
CA TRP A 229 12.91 -12.29 -15.25
C TRP A 229 14.44 -12.36 -15.15
N ASN A 230 15.14 -12.43 -16.29
CA ASN A 230 16.60 -12.46 -16.36
C ASN A 230 17.17 -11.04 -16.38
N GLN A 231 16.87 -10.28 -15.34
CA GLN A 231 17.34 -8.91 -15.15
C GLN A 231 18.18 -8.85 -13.88
N ASP A 232 19.31 -8.13 -13.90
CA ASP A 232 20.26 -8.10 -12.78
C ASP A 232 19.67 -7.59 -11.46
N TYR A 233 18.62 -6.79 -11.53
CA TYR A 233 17.93 -6.24 -10.35
C TYR A 233 16.87 -7.19 -9.78
N VAL A 234 16.52 -8.29 -10.46
CA VAL A 234 15.50 -9.24 -10.01
C VAL A 234 16.15 -10.26 -9.07
N ASP A 235 15.93 -10.08 -7.77
CA ASP A 235 16.52 -10.91 -6.72
C ASP A 235 15.50 -11.37 -5.64
N ALA A 236 14.20 -11.16 -5.88
CA ALA A 236 13.12 -11.61 -5.01
C ALA A 236 12.34 -12.79 -5.62
N PRO A 237 12.56 -14.03 -5.17
CA PRO A 237 11.81 -15.18 -5.66
C PRO A 237 10.37 -15.17 -5.15
N LEU A 238 9.48 -15.86 -5.88
CA LEU A 238 8.12 -16.15 -5.42
C LEU A 238 8.16 -17.06 -4.19
N THR A 239 7.59 -16.59 -3.08
CA THR A 239 7.49 -17.34 -1.82
C THR A 239 6.09 -17.17 -1.25
N ILE A 240 5.30 -18.25 -1.29
CA ILE A 240 3.94 -18.32 -0.78
C ILE A 240 3.87 -19.44 0.27
N PRO A 241 3.33 -19.18 1.48
CA PRO A 241 3.09 -20.23 2.46
C PRO A 241 2.23 -21.37 1.89
N ALA A 242 2.62 -22.61 2.16
CA ALA A 242 1.97 -23.80 1.59
C ALA A 242 0.46 -23.92 1.93
N CYS A 243 -0.01 -23.27 3.00
CA CYS A 243 -1.43 -23.22 3.32
C CYS A 243 -2.27 -22.49 2.26
N PHE A 244 -1.69 -21.55 1.51
CA PHE A 244 -2.41 -20.75 0.51
C PHE A 244 -2.35 -21.32 -0.91
N THR A 245 -1.49 -22.32 -1.17
CA THR A 245 -1.32 -22.87 -2.52
C THR A 245 -2.23 -24.07 -2.80
N LYS A 246 -2.63 -24.83 -1.77
CA LYS A 246 -3.28 -26.15 -1.89
C LYS A 246 -4.63 -26.15 -2.61
N ASN A 247 -5.32 -25.01 -2.69
CA ASN A 247 -6.71 -24.93 -3.19
C ASN A 247 -6.89 -24.03 -4.41
N LEU A 248 -5.81 -23.50 -4.98
CA LEU A 248 -5.90 -22.53 -6.09
C LEU A 248 -5.76 -23.16 -7.48
N ASN A 249 -5.31 -24.43 -7.57
CA ASN A 249 -5.03 -25.12 -8.82
C ASN A 249 -4.16 -24.28 -9.80
N ILE A 250 -3.12 -23.64 -9.25
CA ILE A 250 -2.17 -22.80 -9.99
C ILE A 250 -0.79 -23.44 -9.89
N ASN A 251 -0.11 -23.61 -11.02
CA ASN A 251 1.26 -24.09 -11.05
C ASN A 251 2.27 -22.96 -10.76
N TRP A 252 2.49 -22.65 -9.48
CA TRP A 252 3.34 -21.53 -9.05
C TRP A 252 4.79 -21.60 -9.54
N SER A 253 5.32 -22.76 -9.91
CA SER A 253 6.69 -22.88 -10.44
C SER A 253 6.85 -22.22 -11.81
N GLU A 254 5.76 -22.04 -12.55
CA GLU A 254 5.73 -21.42 -13.88
C GLU A 254 5.51 -19.90 -13.82
N TYR A 255 5.56 -19.26 -12.65
CA TYR A 255 5.24 -17.84 -12.54
C TYR A 255 6.07 -16.92 -13.44
N GLN A 256 7.27 -17.36 -13.83
CA GLN A 256 8.15 -16.61 -14.71
C GLN A 256 7.78 -16.71 -16.21
N SER A 257 6.96 -17.70 -16.60
CA SER A 257 6.51 -17.86 -17.99
C SER A 257 5.13 -17.26 -18.24
N TRP A 258 4.41 -16.84 -17.19
CA TRP A 258 3.09 -16.23 -17.32
C TRP A 258 3.18 -14.88 -18.02
N ASP A 259 2.20 -14.61 -18.88
CA ASP A 259 1.97 -13.26 -19.35
C ASP A 259 1.33 -12.39 -18.26
N LEU A 260 1.28 -11.09 -18.50
CA LEU A 260 0.78 -10.10 -17.54
C LEU A 260 -0.66 -10.39 -17.11
N VAL A 261 -1.49 -10.92 -18.01
CA VAL A 261 -2.90 -11.26 -17.73
C VAL A 261 -2.96 -12.43 -16.75
N GLN A 262 -2.29 -13.54 -17.07
CA GLN A 262 -2.27 -14.74 -16.24
C GLN A 262 -1.64 -14.46 -14.88
N GLN A 263 -0.54 -13.70 -14.83
CA GLN A 263 0.11 -13.32 -13.58
C GLN A 263 -0.83 -12.50 -12.69
N THR A 264 -1.51 -11.50 -13.26
CA THR A 264 -2.50 -10.68 -12.54
C THR A 264 -3.64 -11.53 -11.99
N GLN A 265 -4.23 -12.39 -12.82
CA GLN A 265 -5.33 -13.26 -12.41
C GLN A 265 -4.93 -14.22 -11.29
N ASN A 266 -3.76 -14.84 -11.38
CA ASN A 266 -3.26 -15.77 -10.38
C ASN A 266 -3.00 -15.08 -9.04
N TYR A 267 -2.40 -13.87 -9.06
CA TYR A 267 -2.17 -13.12 -7.83
C TYR A 267 -3.47 -12.58 -7.23
N LEU A 268 -4.44 -12.13 -8.04
CA LEU A 268 -5.77 -11.75 -7.53
C LEU A 268 -6.49 -12.95 -6.88
N LYS A 269 -6.45 -14.13 -7.48
CA LYS A 269 -6.99 -15.37 -6.88
C LYS A 269 -6.33 -15.67 -5.53
N LEU A 270 -5.01 -15.51 -5.42
CA LEU A 270 -4.28 -15.66 -4.17
C LEU A 270 -4.75 -14.65 -3.11
N LEU A 271 -4.85 -13.37 -3.45
CA LEU A 271 -5.30 -12.33 -2.51
C LEU A 271 -6.72 -12.61 -2.01
N LEU A 272 -7.64 -12.96 -2.92
CA LEU A 272 -9.01 -13.31 -2.57
C LEU A 272 -9.07 -14.56 -1.66
N HIS A 273 -8.25 -15.57 -1.94
CA HIS A 273 -8.17 -16.76 -1.10
C HIS A 273 -7.67 -16.45 0.32
N ILE A 274 -6.65 -15.59 0.45
CA ILE A 274 -6.14 -15.13 1.75
C ILE A 274 -7.22 -14.37 2.54
N ILE A 275 -7.94 -13.46 1.88
CA ILE A 275 -9.01 -12.68 2.51
C ILE A 275 -10.16 -13.59 2.97
N ASN A 276 -10.57 -14.55 2.14
CA ASN A 276 -11.66 -15.48 2.44
C ASN A 276 -11.33 -16.46 3.57
N SER A 277 -10.08 -16.92 3.68
CA SER A 277 -9.66 -17.92 4.69
C SER A 277 -9.61 -17.36 6.10
N ASP A 278 -8.85 -16.29 6.35
CA ASP A 278 -8.91 -15.52 7.61
C ASP A 278 -8.06 -14.23 7.63
N GLY A 279 -7.65 -13.74 6.46
CA GLY A 279 -6.62 -12.70 6.37
C GLY A 279 -7.14 -11.27 6.24
N LYS A 280 -6.66 -10.41 7.14
CA LYS A 280 -6.51 -8.97 6.86
C LYS A 280 -5.13 -8.75 6.25
N LEU A 281 -5.11 -8.07 5.12
CA LEU A 281 -3.98 -8.10 4.18
C LEU A 281 -3.42 -6.70 3.97
N LEU A 282 -2.11 -6.56 3.94
CA LEU A 282 -1.42 -5.43 3.32
C LEU A 282 -0.89 -5.87 1.95
N VAL A 283 -1.32 -5.18 0.90
CA VAL A 283 -0.67 -5.26 -0.41
C VAL A 283 0.35 -4.15 -0.49
N HIS A 284 1.61 -4.56 -0.45
CA HIS A 284 2.74 -3.68 -0.56
C HIS A 284 3.05 -3.50 -2.05
N LEU A 285 2.83 -2.27 -2.54
CA LEU A 285 2.94 -1.91 -3.94
C LEU A 285 4.26 -1.16 -4.23
N PRO A 286 5.05 -1.58 -5.23
CA PRO A 286 6.07 -0.71 -5.78
C PRO A 286 5.41 0.54 -6.39
N ASP A 287 6.16 1.64 -6.38
CA ASP A 287 5.66 2.96 -6.76
C ASP A 287 4.86 3.01 -8.08
N ARG A 288 3.82 3.85 -8.10
CA ARG A 288 2.89 4.05 -9.23
C ARG A 288 2.15 2.80 -9.73
N LEU A 289 2.15 1.68 -9.00
CA LEU A 289 1.17 0.61 -9.22
C LEU A 289 -0.23 1.01 -8.69
N PHE A 290 -0.69 2.18 -9.15
CA PHE A 290 -2.08 2.64 -9.08
C PHE A 290 -2.98 1.65 -9.82
N LEU A 291 -2.45 1.03 -10.87
CA LEU A 291 -3.10 0.01 -11.68
C LEU A 291 -3.55 -1.21 -10.87
N PHE A 292 -2.78 -1.77 -9.94
CA PHE A 292 -3.26 -2.96 -9.21
C PHE A 292 -4.45 -2.65 -8.28
N THR A 293 -4.47 -1.46 -7.65
CA THR A 293 -5.60 -1.06 -6.79
C THR A 293 -6.82 -0.65 -7.63
N CYS A 294 -6.62 0.05 -8.76
CA CYS A 294 -7.68 0.33 -9.72
C CYS A 294 -8.18 -0.95 -10.40
N MET A 295 -7.33 -1.93 -10.66
CA MET A 295 -7.70 -3.25 -11.17
C MET A 295 -8.54 -3.97 -10.13
N CYS A 296 -8.18 -4.00 -8.84
CA CYS A 296 -9.06 -4.54 -7.81
C CYS A 296 -10.42 -3.82 -7.71
N GLN A 297 -10.47 -2.50 -7.92
CA GLN A 297 -11.71 -1.73 -7.95
C GLN A 297 -12.55 -1.94 -9.24
N LEU A 298 -11.90 -2.05 -10.40
CA LEU A 298 -12.53 -2.36 -11.69
C LEU A 298 -13.00 -3.82 -11.75
N TYR A 299 -12.22 -4.75 -11.22
CA TYR A 299 -12.55 -6.17 -11.12
C TYR A 299 -13.59 -6.48 -10.04
N LYS A 300 -13.92 -5.52 -9.17
CA LYS A 300 -15.12 -5.58 -8.32
C LYS A 300 -16.41 -5.63 -9.16
N ILE A 301 -16.37 -5.14 -10.41
CA ILE A 301 -17.55 -5.09 -11.29
C ILE A 301 -17.67 -6.34 -12.18
N ASN A 302 -16.57 -6.91 -12.68
CA ASN A 302 -16.65 -8.05 -13.62
C ASN A 302 -16.10 -9.39 -13.08
N LEU A 303 -14.96 -9.43 -12.36
CA LEU A 303 -14.32 -10.72 -12.00
C LEU A 303 -14.82 -11.30 -10.66
N ILE A 304 -15.19 -10.45 -9.70
CA ILE A 304 -15.79 -10.92 -8.44
C ILE A 304 -17.12 -11.63 -8.72
N PHE A 305 -17.88 -11.17 -9.72
CA PHE A 305 -19.11 -11.84 -10.18
C PHE A 305 -18.82 -13.18 -10.88
N ASP A 306 -17.87 -13.23 -11.81
CA ASP A 306 -17.56 -14.45 -12.57
C ASP A 306 -16.88 -15.54 -11.75
N ILE A 307 -16.06 -15.18 -10.75
CA ILE A 307 -15.34 -16.15 -9.91
C ILE A 307 -16.17 -16.59 -8.69
N LEU A 308 -17.11 -15.78 -8.19
CA LEU A 308 -17.93 -16.09 -7.00
C LEU A 308 -19.39 -16.44 -7.28
N SER A 309 -19.91 -16.31 -8.51
CA SER A 309 -21.31 -16.65 -8.81
C SER A 309 -21.50 -17.25 -10.21
N PRO A 310 -21.76 -18.56 -10.35
CA PRO A 310 -22.16 -19.13 -11.64
C PRO A 310 -23.62 -18.82 -12.02
N ARG A 311 -24.29 -17.84 -11.38
CA ARG A 311 -25.76 -17.69 -11.48
C ARG A 311 -26.35 -16.30 -11.73
N PHE A 312 -25.56 -15.25 -11.97
CA PHE A 312 -26.15 -13.94 -12.29
C PHE A 312 -25.56 -13.33 -13.55
N SER A 313 -26.21 -13.60 -14.68
CA SER A 313 -26.07 -12.86 -15.93
C SER A 313 -26.74 -11.49 -15.77
N PHE A 314 -25.97 -10.40 -15.86
CA PHE A 314 -26.52 -9.08 -16.15
C PHE A 314 -25.95 -8.58 -17.48
N SER A 315 -26.86 -8.34 -18.42
CA SER A 315 -26.59 -7.72 -19.71
C SER A 315 -26.13 -6.28 -19.50
N ALA A 316 -24.86 -5.99 -19.80
CA ALA A 316 -24.34 -4.65 -19.83
C ALA A 316 -24.70 -3.99 -21.16
N SER A 317 -25.77 -3.19 -21.16
CA SER A 317 -25.89 -2.04 -22.04
C SER A 317 -25.80 -0.81 -21.14
N ILE A 318 -24.85 0.08 -21.39
CA ILE A 318 -24.97 1.55 -21.22
C ILE A 318 -23.63 2.18 -21.66
N PHE A 319 -23.76 3.08 -22.63
CA PHE A 319 -22.81 4.10 -23.08
C PHE A 319 -22.63 5.21 -22.03
#